data_AF-A0A1Y1QU04-F1
#
_entry.id   AF-A0A1Y1QU04-F1
#
_cell.length_a   1.000
_cell.length_b   1.000
_cell.length_c   1.000
_cell.angle_alpha   90.00
_cell.angle_beta   90.00
_cell.angle_gamma   90.00
#
_symmetry.space_group_name_H-M   'P 1'
#
loop_
_entity.id
_entity.type
_entity.pdbx_description
1 polymer ?
#
loop_
_entity_poly.entity_id
_entity_poly.type
_entity_poly.pdbx_seq_one_letter_code
_entity_poly.pdbx_strand_id
1 'polypeptide(L)'
;MERGKIDYPPFPENYLRPKAKAILTEYRLAQEAAKRQGKPLPDFPEALLLPMLHNTWRDTAKVFYSNWIGKVYQITNNDRRKPFMEGVDPNDPLGLRQTLGMR
;
A
#
# COMPACT_ATOMS: atom_id res chain seq x y z
N MET A 1 -22.55 -3.26 -27.62
CA MET A 1 -21.49 -2.54 -26.88
C MET A 1 -20.40 -3.55 -26.54
N GLU A 2 -19.35 -3.57 -27.37
CA GLU A 2 -18.22 -4.48 -27.23
C GLU A 2 -17.42 -4.05 -26.00
N ARG A 3 -17.40 -4.87 -24.93
CA ARG A 3 -16.50 -4.63 -23.80
C ARG A 3 -15.10 -4.66 -24.39
N GLY A 4 -14.42 -3.50 -24.43
CA GLY A 4 -13.08 -3.37 -24.97
C GLY A 4 -12.22 -4.53 -24.46
N LYS A 5 -11.68 -5.31 -25.41
CA LYS A 5 -10.83 -6.46 -25.14
C LYS A 5 -9.71 -5.96 -24.22
N ILE A 6 -9.81 -6.23 -22.92
CA ILE A 6 -8.75 -5.86 -21.97
C ILE A 6 -7.60 -6.79 -22.32
N ASP A 7 -6.64 -6.26 -23.10
CA ASP A 7 -5.38 -6.92 -23.32
C ASP A 7 -4.69 -7.15 -21.97
N TYR A 8 -3.81 -8.15 -21.91
CA TYR A 8 -3.16 -8.53 -20.66
C TYR A 8 -2.52 -7.30 -20.00
N PRO A 9 -2.80 -7.04 -18.71
CA PRO A 9 -2.43 -5.78 -18.09
C PRO A 9 -0.90 -5.61 -18.07
N PRO A 10 -0.39 -4.38 -18.24
CA PRO A 10 1.04 -4.12 -18.08
C PRO A 10 1.47 -4.38 -16.64
N PHE A 11 2.75 -4.65 -16.44
CA PHE A 11 3.31 -4.74 -15.10
C PHE A 11 3.29 -3.35 -14.43
N PRO A 12 3.00 -3.27 -13.12
CA PRO A 12 3.16 -2.02 -12.39
C PRO A 12 4.61 -1.51 -12.46
N GLU A 13 4.76 -0.20 -12.62
CA GLU A 13 6.07 0.44 -12.69
C GLU A 13 6.84 0.28 -11.39
N ASN A 14 8.13 -0.07 -11.49
CA ASN A 14 9.08 -0.19 -10.37
C ASN A 14 8.64 -1.09 -9.20
N TYR A 15 7.58 -1.90 -9.37
CA TYR A 15 7.06 -2.77 -8.31
C TYR A 15 7.68 -4.17 -8.33
N LEU A 16 7.77 -4.77 -9.52
CA LEU A 16 8.29 -6.11 -9.70
C LEU A 16 9.73 -6.10 -10.21
N ARG A 17 10.59 -6.90 -9.58
CA ARG A 17 11.95 -7.16 -10.06
C ARG A 17 11.94 -7.93 -11.39
N PRO A 18 12.99 -7.82 -12.23
CA PRO A 18 13.05 -8.50 -13.53
C PRO A 18 12.72 -9.99 -13.49
N LYS A 19 13.24 -10.72 -12.48
CA LYS A 19 12.98 -12.16 -12.33
C LYS A 19 11.49 -12.48 -12.04
N ALA A 20 10.76 -11.63 -11.32
CA ALA A 20 9.33 -11.84 -11.07
C ALA A 20 8.51 -11.59 -12.34
N LYS A 21 8.90 -10.59 -13.13
CA LYS A 21 8.31 -10.33 -14.45
C LYS A 21 8.54 -11.49 -15.43
N ALA A 22 9.72 -12.12 -15.39
CA ALA A 22 10.01 -13.31 -16.21
C ALA A 22 9.09 -14.48 -15.84
N ILE A 23 8.99 -14.82 -14.55
CA ILE A 23 8.10 -15.90 -14.05
C ILE A 23 6.64 -15.66 -14.47
N LEU A 24 6.15 -14.42 -14.32
CA LEU A 24 4.77 -14.08 -14.70
C LEU A 24 4.55 -14.09 -16.22
N THR A 25 5.58 -13.74 -17.00
CA THR A 25 5.55 -13.86 -18.47
C THR A 25 5.48 -15.33 -18.90
N GLU A 26 6.30 -16.20 -18.31
CA GLU A 26 6.26 -17.64 -18.57
C GLU A 26 4.90 -18.25 -18.21
N TYR A 27 4.37 -17.87 -17.04
CA TYR A 27 3.03 -18.28 -16.62
C TYR A 27 1.94 -17.83 -17.61
N ARG A 28 1.99 -16.58 -18.08
CA ARG A 28 1.08 -16.07 -19.13
C ARG A 28 1.16 -16.93 -20.39
N LEU A 29 2.36 -17.21 -20.90
CA LEU A 29 2.55 -18.03 -22.10
C LEU A 29 2.01 -19.45 -21.91
N ALA A 30 2.22 -20.05 -20.74
CA ALA A 30 1.70 -21.36 -20.39
C ALA A 30 0.16 -21.37 -20.34
N GLN A 31 -0.46 -20.33 -19.75
CA GLN A 31 -1.91 -20.17 -19.76
C GLN A 31 -2.47 -20.03 -21.18
N GLU A 32 -1.86 -19.20 -22.02
CA GLU A 32 -2.28 -18.99 -23.40
C GLU A 32 -2.16 -20.29 -24.23
N ALA A 33 -1.12 -21.08 -23.99
CA ALA A 33 -0.97 -22.40 -24.60
C ALA A 33 -2.04 -23.39 -24.12
N ALA A 34 -2.30 -23.47 -22.80
CA ALA A 34 -3.32 -24.34 -22.23
C ALA A 34 -4.72 -24.01 -22.77
N LYS A 35 -5.07 -22.72 -22.83
CA LYS A 35 -6.34 -22.25 -23.42
C LYS A 35 -6.50 -22.65 -24.88
N ARG A 36 -5.46 -22.50 -25.70
CA ARG A 36 -5.48 -22.92 -27.12
C ARG A 36 -5.66 -24.42 -27.29
N GLN A 37 -5.17 -25.22 -26.35
CA GLN A 37 -5.19 -26.68 -26.40
C GLN A 37 -6.40 -27.30 -25.67
N GLY A 38 -7.27 -26.49 -25.05
CA GLY A 38 -8.37 -26.99 -24.22
C GLY A 38 -7.91 -27.76 -22.98
N LYS A 39 -6.68 -27.50 -22.50
CA LYS A 39 -6.10 -28.15 -21.33
C LYS A 39 -6.41 -27.35 -20.05
N PRO A 40 -6.35 -27.99 -18.87
CA PRO A 40 -6.37 -27.29 -17.60
C PRO A 40 -5.31 -26.19 -17.54
N LEU A 41 -5.63 -25.08 -16.87
CA LEU A 41 -4.66 -24.01 -16.64
C LEU A 41 -3.53 -24.49 -15.72
N PRO A 42 -2.29 -24.01 -15.92
CA PRO A 42 -1.22 -24.27 -14.98
C PRO A 42 -1.51 -23.62 -13.63
N ASP A 43 -0.96 -24.20 -12.56
CA ASP A 43 -0.99 -23.61 -11.23
C ASP A 43 -0.25 -22.27 -11.19
N PHE A 44 -0.75 -21.34 -10.38
CA PHE A 44 -0.10 -20.04 -10.20
C PHE A 44 1.25 -20.24 -9.50
N PRO A 45 2.36 -19.64 -9.98
CA PRO A 45 3.71 -19.85 -9.44
C PRO A 45 3.96 -19.07 -8.13
N GLU A 46 3.04 -19.14 -7.18
CA GLU A 46 3.08 -18.38 -5.93
C GLU A 46 4.35 -18.65 -5.12
N ALA A 47 4.74 -19.91 -4.98
CA ALA A 47 5.95 -20.31 -4.24
C ALA A 47 7.24 -19.69 -4.82
N LEU A 48 7.27 -19.42 -6.13
CA LEU A 48 8.41 -18.75 -6.78
C LEU A 48 8.38 -17.23 -6.59
N LEU A 49 7.19 -16.65 -6.44
CA LEU A 49 6.97 -15.21 -6.32
C LEU A 49 7.09 -14.70 -4.88
N LEU A 50 6.61 -15.47 -3.89
CA LEU A 50 6.58 -15.09 -2.48
C LEU A 50 7.92 -14.57 -1.95
N PRO A 51 9.08 -15.23 -2.19
CA PRO A 51 10.37 -14.75 -1.70
C PRO A 51 10.81 -13.40 -2.29
N MET A 52 10.18 -12.98 -3.40
CA MET A 52 10.50 -11.75 -4.12
C MET A 52 9.56 -10.59 -3.78
N LEU A 53 8.46 -10.87 -3.09
CA LEU A 53 7.45 -9.88 -2.72
C LEU A 53 7.85 -9.21 -1.40
N HIS A 54 8.65 -8.15 -1.50
CA HIS A 54 9.05 -7.37 -0.34
C HIS A 54 8.04 -6.25 -0.07
N ASN A 55 7.50 -6.19 1.15
CA ASN A 55 6.77 -5.01 1.61
C ASN A 55 7.79 -3.90 1.95
N THR A 56 7.91 -2.92 1.06
CA THR A 56 8.87 -1.81 1.17
C THR A 56 8.40 -0.64 2.03
N TRP A 57 7.13 -0.62 2.43
CA TRP A 57 6.53 0.52 3.15
C TRP A 57 6.37 0.24 4.65
N ARG A 58 6.70 -0.96 5.11
CA ARG A 58 6.54 -1.41 6.51
C ARG A 58 7.20 -0.45 7.51
N ASP A 59 8.47 -0.11 7.30
CA ASP A 59 9.21 0.72 8.26
C ASP A 59 8.70 2.15 8.28
N THR A 60 8.43 2.73 7.10
CA THR A 60 7.84 4.07 6.97
C THR A 60 6.46 4.12 7.62
N ALA A 61 5.61 3.12 7.42
CA ALA A 61 4.30 3.07 8.06
C ALA A 61 4.40 2.90 9.58
N LYS A 62 5.36 2.12 10.07
CA LYS A 62 5.60 2.01 11.50
C LYS A 62 5.92 3.37 12.12
N VAL A 63 6.80 4.14 11.49
CA VAL A 63 7.18 5.49 11.95
C VAL A 63 5.98 6.43 11.89
N PHE A 64 5.30 6.50 10.75
CA PHE A 64 4.11 7.33 10.58
C PHE A 64 3.04 7.03 11.64
N TYR A 65 2.70 5.76 11.80
CA TYR A 65 1.67 5.32 12.74
C TYR A 65 2.07 5.63 14.19
N SER A 66 3.34 5.39 14.56
CA SER A 66 3.84 5.67 15.90
C SER A 66 3.79 7.17 16.22
N ASN A 67 4.16 8.02 15.27
CA ASN A 67 4.09 9.48 15.44
C ASN A 67 2.63 9.95 15.55
N TRP A 68 1.76 9.43 14.69
CA TRP A 68 0.35 9.79 14.70
C TRP A 68 -0.33 9.38 16.00
N ILE A 69 -0.17 8.14 16.46
CA ILE A 69 -0.82 7.67 17.69
C ILE A 69 -0.25 8.39 18.92
N GLY A 70 1.05 8.67 18.95
CA GLY A 70 1.67 9.48 19.99
C GLY A 70 1.05 10.88 20.06
N LYS A 71 0.80 11.51 18.90
CA LYS A 71 0.11 12.80 18.85
C LYS A 71 -1.33 12.74 19.30
N VAL A 72 -2.07 11.69 18.93
CA VAL A 72 -3.44 11.46 19.43
C VAL A 72 -3.44 11.43 20.96
N TYR A 73 -2.55 10.65 21.58
CA TYR A 73 -2.45 10.57 23.05
C TYR A 73 -2.04 11.87 23.73
N GLN A 74 -1.24 12.71 23.08
CA GLN A 74 -0.79 13.99 23.66
C GLN A 74 -1.84 15.09 23.55
N ILE A 75 -2.68 15.05 22.51
CA ILE A 75 -3.53 16.16 22.13
C ILE A 75 -4.98 15.94 22.58
N THR A 76 -5.47 14.70 22.47
CA THR A 76 -6.90 14.41 22.68
C THR A 76 -7.22 14.04 24.12
N ASN A 77 -8.40 14.43 24.60
CA ASN A 77 -8.80 14.11 25.98
C ASN A 77 -9.15 12.63 26.13
N ASN A 78 -8.91 12.08 27.33
CA ASN A 78 -9.40 10.75 27.68
C ASN A 78 -10.92 10.73 27.87
N ASP A 79 -11.49 11.82 28.43
CA ASP A 79 -12.95 12.01 28.44
C ASP A 79 -13.42 12.34 27.03
N ARG A 80 -14.10 11.38 26.40
CA ARG A 80 -14.60 11.48 25.01
C ARG A 80 -15.58 12.63 24.79
N ARG A 81 -16.08 13.27 25.86
CA ARG A 81 -16.92 14.48 25.78
C ARG A 81 -16.10 15.75 25.53
N LYS A 82 -14.78 15.70 25.71
CA LYS A 82 -13.87 16.82 25.50
C LYS A 82 -12.93 16.50 24.33
N PRO A 83 -12.76 17.41 23.35
CA PRO A 83 -11.93 17.12 22.18
C PRO A 83 -10.43 17.08 22.53
N PHE A 84 -9.97 17.94 23.44
CA PHE A 84 -8.55 18.16 23.73
C PHE A 84 -8.22 18.00 25.21
N MET A 85 -6.98 17.62 25.51
CA MET A 85 -6.44 17.64 26.86
C MET A 85 -6.40 19.06 27.43
N GLU A 86 -6.32 19.15 28.75
CA GLU A 86 -6.11 20.43 29.43
C GLU A 86 -4.77 21.03 29.01
N GLY A 87 -4.77 22.34 28.72
CA GLY A 87 -3.57 23.06 28.25
C GLY A 87 -3.31 23.03 26.75
N VAL A 88 -4.08 22.28 25.95
CA VAL A 88 -4.02 22.32 24.49
C VAL A 88 -4.90 23.46 23.97
N ASP A 89 -4.33 24.37 23.18
CA ASP A 89 -5.09 25.43 22.51
C ASP A 89 -6.02 24.83 21.45
N PRO A 90 -7.35 24.97 21.57
CA PRO A 90 -8.29 24.46 20.56
C PRO A 90 -8.13 25.10 19.18
N ASN A 91 -7.56 26.30 19.10
CA ASN A 91 -7.33 27.01 17.83
C ASN A 91 -6.01 26.60 17.17
N ASP A 92 -5.02 26.14 17.94
CA ASP A 92 -3.76 25.61 17.42
C ASP A 92 -3.31 24.35 18.19
N PRO A 93 -4.06 23.24 18.08
CA PRO A 93 -3.83 22.04 18.90
C PRO A 93 -2.51 21.34 18.56
N LEU A 94 -1.88 21.69 17.44
CA LEU A 94 -0.59 21.20 17.00
C LEU A 94 0.55 22.20 17.22
N GLY A 95 0.26 23.44 17.65
CA GLY A 95 1.26 24.49 17.85
C GLY A 95 2.01 24.88 16.56
N LEU A 96 1.38 24.74 15.39
CA LEU A 96 2.06 24.94 14.11
C LEU A 96 2.15 26.41 13.70
N ARG A 97 1.29 27.28 14.23
CA ARG A 97 1.25 28.70 13.86
C ARG A 97 2.50 29.44 14.32
N GLN A 98 2.93 29.20 15.57
CA GLN A 98 4.19 29.72 16.12
C GLN A 98 5.41 29.18 15.37
N THR A 99 5.38 27.90 15.00
CA THR A 99 6.50 27.24 14.31
C THR A 99 6.69 27.74 12.88
N LEU A 100 5.63 28.19 12.22
CA LEU A 100 5.64 28.68 10.83
C LEU A 100 5.68 30.21 10.71
N GLY A 101 5.84 30.93 11.83
CA GLY A 101 5.88 32.40 11.84
C GLY A 101 4.56 33.08 11.42
N MET A 102 3.45 32.33 11.43
CA MET A 102 2.12 32.86 11.17
C MET A 102 1.52 33.27 12.52
N ARG A 103 1.48 34.57 12.81
CA ARG A 103 0.75 35.11 13.96
C ARG A 103 -0.75 35.03 13.75
#